data_AF-M1ZYP1-F1
#
_entry.id   AF-M1ZYP1-F1
#
_cell.length_a   1.000
_cell.length_b   1.000
_cell.length_c   1.000
_cell.angle_alpha   90.00
_cell.angle_beta   90.00
_cell.angle_gamma   90.00
#
_symmetry.space_group_name_H-M   'P 1'
#
loop_
_entity.id
_entity.type
_entity.pdbx_description
1 polymer ?
#
loop_
_entity_poly.entity_id
_entity_poly.type
_entity_poly.pdbx_seq_one_letter_code
_entity_poly.pdbx_strand_id
1 'polypeptide(L)'
;MPFVAIKGVYPSLLFVFIVSYSIIKDKWEAIWIGIFAGMLQDLYFANIFGINSLINMFVCLIASEIGVNIIKSKILIPVISSFALSIFKGVFIWVIAYFLKINISYSLIAFNSIYNGVITIIVYKLVYNLCRKKYMDKKWEF
;
A
#
# COMPACT_ATOMS: atom_id res chain seq x y z
N MET A 1 -18.85 2.40 -7.52
CA MET A 1 -18.22 2.08 -8.83
C MET A 1 -17.70 0.65 -8.76
N PRO A 2 -17.88 -0.20 -9.79
CA PRO A 2 -17.74 -1.64 -9.67
C PRO A 2 -16.27 -2.06 -9.78
N PHE A 3 -15.49 -1.78 -8.74
CA PHE A 3 -14.29 -2.56 -8.47
C PHE A 3 -14.74 -3.86 -7.80
N VAL A 4 -14.02 -4.96 -8.03
CA VAL A 4 -14.34 -6.31 -7.52
C VAL A 4 -14.56 -6.24 -6.00
N ALA A 5 -15.82 -6.09 -5.59
CA ALA A 5 -16.25 -5.92 -4.22
C ALA A 5 -16.54 -7.30 -3.65
N ILE A 6 -15.56 -7.90 -2.98
CA ILE A 6 -15.81 -9.12 -2.22
C ILE A 6 -16.45 -8.66 -0.91
N LYS A 7 -17.78 -8.81 -0.79
CA LYS A 7 -18.59 -8.41 0.40
C LYS A 7 -18.51 -6.92 0.77
N GLY A 8 -18.48 -6.00 -0.20
CA GLY A 8 -18.50 -4.55 0.08
C GLY A 8 -17.21 -3.98 0.67
N VAL A 9 -16.17 -4.83 0.79
CA VAL A 9 -14.82 -4.47 1.18
C VAL A 9 -14.02 -4.35 -0.11
N TYR A 10 -13.46 -3.18 -0.37
CA TYR A 10 -12.65 -2.93 -1.57
C TYR A 10 -11.17 -3.16 -1.21
N PRO A 11 -10.63 -4.37 -1.43
CA PRO A 11 -9.20 -4.59 -1.24
C PRO A 11 -8.46 -3.61 -2.13
N SER A 12 -7.62 -2.78 -1.50
CA SER A 12 -6.85 -1.79 -2.23
C SER A 12 -5.67 -2.50 -2.88
N LEU A 13 -5.89 -3.11 -4.05
CA LEU A 13 -4.82 -3.66 -4.89
C LEU A 13 -3.69 -2.66 -5.07
N LEU A 14 -4.05 -1.39 -5.24
CA LEU A 14 -3.13 -0.28 -5.35
C LEU A 14 -2.27 -0.12 -4.08
N PHE A 15 -2.88 -0.25 -2.89
CA PHE A 15 -2.15 -0.24 -1.61
C PHE A 15 -1.19 -1.42 -1.47
N VAL A 16 -1.66 -2.63 -1.77
CA VAL A 16 -0.82 -3.84 -1.70
C VAL A 16 0.34 -3.75 -2.69
N PHE A 17 0.10 -3.19 -3.88
CA PHE A 17 1.11 -2.95 -4.88
C PHE A 17 2.18 -1.97 -4.39
N ILE A 18 1.80 -0.79 -3.89
CA ILE A 18 2.79 0.20 -3.41
C ILE A 18 3.61 -0.34 -2.24
N VAL A 19 3.00 -1.08 -1.30
CA VAL A 19 3.72 -1.70 -0.17
C VAL A 19 4.72 -2.73 -0.68
N SER A 20 4.30 -3.61 -1.58
CA SER A 20 5.18 -4.63 -2.17
C SER A 20 6.33 -4.00 -2.96
N TYR A 21 6.04 -2.97 -3.77
CA TYR A 21 7.04 -2.23 -4.53
C TYR A 21 8.05 -1.53 -3.60
N SER A 22 7.55 -0.89 -2.53
CA SER A 22 8.37 -0.15 -1.57
C SER A 22 9.37 -1.02 -0.83
N ILE A 23 9.02 -2.29 -0.58
CA ILE A 23 9.91 -3.27 0.06
C ILE A 23 11.05 -3.70 -0.88
N ILE A 24 10.83 -3.64 -2.20
CA ILE A 24 11.78 -4.17 -3.19
C ILE A 24 12.75 -3.10 -3.69
N LYS A 25 12.25 -1.89 -3.94
CA LYS A 25 12.98 -0.77 -4.55
C LYS A 25 13.49 0.24 -3.52
N ASP A 26 14.29 1.20 -3.98
CA ASP A 26 14.86 2.23 -3.14
C ASP A 26 13.80 3.16 -2.55
N LYS A 27 14.10 3.68 -1.35
CA LYS A 27 13.21 4.54 -0.57
C LYS A 27 12.67 5.72 -1.38
N TRP A 28 13.52 6.40 -2.17
CA TRP A 28 13.09 7.56 -2.96
C TRP A 28 12.07 7.20 -4.04
N GLU A 29 12.31 6.14 -4.81
CA GLU A 29 11.38 5.68 -5.84
C GLU A 29 10.04 5.23 -5.24
N ALA A 30 10.10 4.53 -4.12
CA ALA A 30 8.95 4.05 -3.38
C ALA A 30 8.04 5.19 -2.86
N ILE A 31 8.64 6.25 -2.32
CA ILE A 31 7.93 7.45 -1.85
C ILE A 31 7.19 8.12 -3.02
N TRP A 32 7.89 8.36 -4.13
CA TRP A 32 7.28 9.02 -5.29
C TRP A 32 6.09 8.23 -5.82
N ILE A 33 6.24 6.92 -5.98
CA ILE A 33 5.14 6.06 -6.42
C ILE A 33 3.99 6.06 -5.40
N GLY A 34 4.27 6.08 -4.10
CA GLY A 34 3.26 6.18 -3.04
C GLY A 34 2.44 7.47 -3.09
N ILE A 35 3.10 8.60 -3.30
CA ILE A 35 2.47 9.92 -3.43
C ILE A 35 1.60 9.96 -4.69
N PHE A 36 2.15 9.60 -5.86
CA PHE A 36 1.38 9.60 -7.11
C PHE A 36 0.19 8.65 -7.05
N ALA A 37 0.37 7.45 -6.50
CA ALA A 37 -0.69 6.49 -6.25
C ALA A 37 -1.80 7.05 -5.35
N GLY A 38 -1.43 7.74 -4.27
CA GLY A 38 -2.40 8.34 -3.35
C GLY A 38 -3.10 9.56 -3.92
N MET A 39 -2.42 10.40 -4.72
CA MET A 39 -3.07 11.47 -5.48
C MET A 39 -4.09 10.91 -6.47
N LEU A 40 -3.79 9.80 -7.13
CA LEU A 40 -4.72 9.12 -8.02
C LEU A 40 -5.95 8.59 -7.26
N GLN A 41 -5.76 8.06 -6.04
CA GLN A 41 -6.85 7.64 -5.16
C GLN A 41 -7.72 8.84 -4.75
N ASP A 42 -7.10 9.96 -4.39
CA ASP A 42 -7.82 11.17 -4.00
C ASP A 42 -8.67 11.72 -5.16
N LEU A 43 -8.15 11.73 -6.39
CA LEU A 43 -8.91 12.14 -7.59
C LEU A 43 -10.10 11.22 -7.89
N TYR A 44 -9.95 9.91 -7.71
CA TYR A 44 -10.96 8.93 -8.13
C TYR A 44 -12.12 8.80 -7.14
N PHE A 45 -11.84 8.91 -5.84
CA PHE A 45 -12.85 8.67 -4.80
C PHE A 45 -13.60 9.93 -4.36
N ALA A 46 -13.29 11.10 -4.94
CA ALA A 46 -13.92 12.39 -4.63
C ALA A 46 -13.97 12.74 -3.13
N ASN A 47 -13.12 12.07 -2.34
CA ASN A 47 -12.90 12.39 -0.94
C ASN A 47 -11.90 13.54 -0.85
N ILE A 48 -11.80 14.12 0.34
CA ILE A 48 -10.89 15.20 0.69
C ILE A 48 -9.50 14.95 0.07
N PHE A 49 -9.10 15.86 -0.81
CA PHE A 49 -7.87 15.74 -1.57
C PHE A 49 -6.63 15.76 -0.65
N GLY A 50 -5.66 14.89 -0.93
CA GLY A 50 -4.36 14.85 -0.25
C GLY A 50 -4.26 13.86 0.91
N ILE A 51 -5.37 13.38 1.49
CA ILE A 51 -5.31 12.46 2.64
C ILE A 51 -4.75 11.10 2.24
N ASN A 52 -5.19 10.50 1.13
CA ASN A 52 -4.65 9.20 0.74
C ASN A 52 -3.21 9.33 0.26
N SER A 53 -2.86 10.43 -0.41
CA SER A 53 -1.46 10.76 -0.77
C SER A 53 -0.54 10.75 0.45
N LEU A 54 -0.93 11.46 1.50
CA LEU A 54 -0.12 11.63 2.71
C LEU A 54 0.02 10.31 3.49
N ILE A 55 -1.07 9.55 3.62
CA ILE A 55 -1.04 8.24 4.29
C ILE A 55 -0.18 7.24 3.49
N ASN A 56 -0.36 7.17 2.17
CA ASN A 56 0.41 6.25 1.33
C ASN A 56 1.90 6.60 1.35
N MET A 57 2.26 7.90 1.44
CA MET A 57 3.64 8.34 1.61
C MET A 57 4.28 7.76 2.88
N PHE A 58 3.61 7.91 4.04
CA PHE A 58 4.09 7.34 5.30
C PHE A 58 4.20 5.82 5.27
N VAL A 59 3.23 5.17 4.64
CA VAL A 59 3.23 3.72 4.46
C VAL A 59 4.42 3.27 3.63
N CYS A 60 4.69 3.93 2.50
CA CYS A 60 5.84 3.61 1.64
C CYS A 60 7.16 3.87 2.38
N LEU A 61 7.27 4.96 3.13
CA LEU A 61 8.45 5.26 3.96
C LEU A 61 8.77 4.10 4.91
N ILE A 62 7.78 3.68 5.70
CA ILE A 62 7.95 2.59 6.67
C ILE A 62 8.24 1.26 5.93
N ALA A 63 7.53 0.99 4.84
CA ALA A 63 7.71 -0.23 4.03
C ALA A 63 9.11 -0.33 3.41
N SER A 64 9.68 0.78 2.94
CA SER A 64 11.04 0.80 2.38
C SER A 64 12.12 0.60 3.43
N GLU A 65 12.00 1.21 4.61
CA GLU A 65 12.94 0.97 5.73
C GLU A 65 12.93 -0.50 6.16
N ILE A 66 11.73 -1.09 6.20
CA ILE A 66 11.55 -2.52 6.41
C ILE A 66 12.27 -3.32 5.31
N GLY A 67 12.09 -2.96 4.03
CA GLY A 67 12.71 -3.62 2.88
C GLY A 67 14.24 -3.61 2.86
N VAL A 68 14.88 -2.57 3.38
CA VAL A 68 16.35 -2.47 3.48
C VAL A 68 16.93 -3.54 4.41
N ASN A 69 16.24 -3.81 5.52
CA ASN A 69 16.70 -4.76 6.54
C ASN A 69 16.32 -6.23 6.26
N ILE A 70 15.70 -6.51 5.11
CA ILE A 70 15.08 -7.81 4.82
C ILE A 70 15.78 -8.57 3.69
N ILE A 71 15.92 -9.88 3.91
CA ILE A 71 16.19 -10.85 2.84
C ILE A 71 14.95 -10.97 1.93
N LYS A 72 15.00 -10.33 0.76
CA LYS A 72 13.92 -10.25 -0.26
C LYS A 72 13.36 -11.60 -0.76
N SER A 73 13.93 -12.73 -0.34
CA SER A 73 13.48 -14.09 -0.67
C SER A 73 12.30 -14.57 0.20
N LYS A 74 12.11 -14.02 1.40
CA LYS A 74 11.08 -14.48 2.34
C LYS A 74 9.76 -13.73 2.14
N ILE A 75 8.74 -14.42 1.63
CA ILE A 75 7.40 -13.86 1.37
C ILE A 75 6.59 -13.54 2.65
N LEU A 76 6.97 -14.13 3.78
CA LEU A 76 6.30 -13.89 5.08
C LEU A 76 6.38 -12.43 5.52
N ILE A 77 7.50 -11.78 5.23
CA ILE A 77 7.77 -10.44 5.75
C ILE A 77 6.92 -9.37 5.05
N PRO A 78 6.83 -9.30 3.70
CA PRO A 78 5.93 -8.35 3.05
C PRO A 78 4.46 -8.57 3.42
N VAL A 79 4.04 -9.80 3.72
CA VAL A 79 2.69 -10.11 4.21
C VAL A 79 2.45 -9.48 5.58
N ILE A 80 3.34 -9.70 6.54
CA ILE A 80 3.23 -9.14 7.90
C ILE A 80 3.28 -7.61 7.84
N SER A 81 4.21 -7.05 7.07
CA SER A 81 4.33 -5.60 6.88
C SER A 81 3.08 -5.01 6.25
N SER A 82 2.53 -5.65 5.20
CA SER A 82 1.28 -5.19 4.57
C SER A 82 0.08 -5.27 5.50
N PHE A 83 0.03 -6.26 6.39
CA PHE A 83 -1.02 -6.37 7.40
C PHE A 83 -0.91 -5.23 8.42
N ALA A 84 0.28 -5.02 8.99
CA ALA A 84 0.54 -3.93 9.94
C ALA A 84 0.27 -2.55 9.34
N LEU A 85 0.73 -2.30 8.11
CA LEU A 85 0.53 -1.04 7.40
C LEU A 85 -0.93 -0.80 7.00
N SER A 86 -1.70 -1.86 6.71
CA SER A 86 -3.14 -1.73 6.47
C SER A 86 -3.89 -1.28 7.73
N ILE A 87 -3.51 -1.81 8.89
CA ILE A 87 -4.05 -1.35 10.18
C ILE A 87 -3.67 0.10 10.42
N PHE A 88 -2.41 0.48 10.20
CA PHE A 88 -1.96 1.86 10.34
C PHE A 88 -2.78 2.83 9.47
N LYS A 89 -2.95 2.51 8.19
CA LYS A 89 -3.82 3.27 7.27
C LYS A 89 -5.26 3.34 7.78
N GLY A 90 -5.81 2.23 8.26
CA GLY A 90 -7.16 2.16 8.81
C GLY A 90 -7.36 3.06 10.03
N VAL A 91 -6.42 3.04 10.97
CA VAL A 91 -6.43 3.93 12.15
C VAL A 91 -6.36 5.39 11.72
N PHE A 92 -5.49 5.73 10.77
CA PHE A 92 -5.34 7.10 10.28
C PHE A 92 -6.63 7.62 9.65
N ILE A 93 -7.28 6.81 8.80
CA ILE A 93 -8.57 7.13 8.20
C ILE A 93 -9.65 7.27 9.28
N TRP A 94 -9.64 6.41 10.30
CA TRP A 94 -10.60 6.48 11.40
C TRP A 94 -10.44 7.77 12.22
N VAL A 95 -9.21 8.18 12.53
CA VAL A 95 -8.92 9.45 13.22
C VAL A 95 -9.46 10.63 12.41
N ILE A 96 -9.21 10.65 11.10
CA ILE A 96 -9.73 11.70 10.22
C ILE A 96 -11.26 11.67 10.19
N ALA A 97 -11.87 10.50 10.04
CA ALA A 97 -13.33 10.36 10.02
C ALA A 97 -13.98 10.83 11.33
N TYR A 98 -13.32 10.62 12.47
CA TYR A 98 -13.75 11.16 13.76
C TYR A 98 -13.82 12.70 13.75
N PHE A 99 -12.80 13.38 13.22
CA PHE A 99 -12.84 14.84 13.05
C PHE A 99 -13.97 15.30 12.12
N LEU A 100 -14.29 14.51 11.10
CA LEU A 100 -15.37 14.77 10.16
C LEU A 100 -16.76 14.31 10.65
N LYS A 101 -16.87 13.72 11.85
CA LYS A 101 -18.10 13.12 12.39
C LYS A 101 -18.73 12.05 11.48
N ILE A 102 -17.91 11.35 10.69
CA ILE A 102 -18.33 10.26 9.83
C ILE A 102 -18.14 8.94 10.57
N ASN A 103 -19.21 8.17 10.75
CA ASN A 103 -19.14 6.87 11.39
C ASN A 103 -18.61 5.82 10.40
N ILE A 104 -17.35 5.42 10.58
CA ILE A 104 -16.76 4.28 9.87
C ILE A 104 -16.83 3.04 10.76
N SER A 105 -17.39 1.95 10.24
CA SER A 105 -17.46 0.67 10.96
C SER A 105 -16.08 0.03 11.11
N TYR A 106 -15.68 -0.25 12.36
CA TYR A 106 -14.41 -0.91 12.69
C TYR A 106 -14.23 -2.27 12.00
N SER A 107 -15.32 -3.01 11.82
CA SER A 107 -15.32 -4.31 11.15
C SER A 107 -14.80 -4.20 9.71
N LEU A 108 -15.13 -3.12 8.99
CA LEU A 108 -14.67 -2.90 7.62
C LEU A 108 -13.14 -2.73 7.55
N ILE A 109 -12.54 -2.07 8.55
CA ILE A 109 -11.09 -1.88 8.63
C ILE A 109 -10.40 -3.23 8.88
N ALA A 110 -10.91 -4.01 9.83
CA ALA A 110 -10.37 -5.33 10.16
C ALA A 110 -10.44 -6.29 8.95
N PHE A 111 -11.58 -6.36 8.26
CA PHE A 111 -11.71 -7.18 7.06
C PHE A 111 -10.75 -6.72 5.95
N ASN A 112 -10.65 -5.42 5.68
CA ASN A 112 -9.72 -4.88 4.68
C ASN A 112 -8.27 -5.29 4.95
N SER A 113 -7.81 -5.23 6.20
CA SER A 113 -6.44 -5.60 6.57
C SER A 113 -6.16 -7.08 6.32
N ILE A 114 -7.10 -7.97 6.64
CA ILE A 114 -6.97 -9.41 6.38
C ILE A 114 -6.93 -9.69 4.88
N TYR A 115 -7.84 -9.07 4.10
CA TYR A 115 -7.86 -9.23 2.65
C TYR A 115 -6.56 -8.74 2.01
N ASN A 116 -6.06 -7.57 2.41
CA ASN A 116 -4.79 -7.05 1.92
C ASN A 116 -3.64 -8.01 2.23
N GLY A 117 -3.56 -8.56 3.45
CA GLY A 117 -2.53 -9.54 3.81
C GLY A 117 -2.51 -10.78 2.92
N VAL A 118 -3.69 -11.36 2.61
CA VAL A 118 -3.79 -12.52 1.72
C VAL A 118 -3.40 -12.16 0.28
N ILE A 119 -3.89 -11.03 -0.22
CA ILE A 119 -3.62 -10.56 -1.59
C ILE A 119 -2.13 -10.24 -1.79
N THR A 120 -1.45 -9.76 -0.75
CA THR A 120 -0.01 -9.47 -0.78
C THR A 120 0.82 -10.68 -1.15
N ILE A 121 0.42 -11.90 -0.80
CA ILE A 121 1.16 -13.11 -1.19
C ILE A 121 1.28 -13.21 -2.71
N ILE A 122 0.16 -13.00 -3.42
CA ILE A 122 0.10 -13.10 -4.88
C ILE A 122 0.79 -11.89 -5.51
N VAL A 123 0.45 -10.69 -5.05
CA VAL A 123 0.95 -9.44 -5.63
C VAL A 123 2.46 -9.29 -5.41
N TYR A 124 2.98 -9.62 -4.23
CA TYR A 124 4.42 -9.55 -3.97
C TYR A 124 5.21 -10.43 -4.94
N LYS A 125 4.74 -11.65 -5.21
CA LYS A 125 5.40 -12.55 -6.17
C LYS A 125 5.42 -11.96 -7.58
N LEU A 126 4.31 -11.33 -8.00
CA LEU A 126 4.22 -10.66 -9.30
C LEU A 126 5.18 -9.46 -9.36
N VAL A 127 5.13 -8.57 -8.37
CA VAL A 127 5.97 -7.36 -8.31
C VAL A 127 7.46 -7.73 -8.23
N TYR A 128 7.81 -8.72 -7.42
CA TYR A 128 9.18 -9.22 -7.32
C TYR A 128 9.71 -9.74 -8.65
N ASN A 129 8.89 -10.51 -9.39
CA ASN A 129 9.29 -11.02 -10.70
C ASN A 129 9.40 -9.91 -11.76
N LEU A 130 8.56 -8.87 -11.67
CA LEU A 130 8.66 -7.68 -12.53
C LEU A 130 9.93 -6.88 -12.24
N CYS A 131 10.20 -6.58 -10.97
CA CYS A 131 11.39 -5.83 -10.56
C CYS A 131 12.71 -6.56 -10.86
N ARG A 132 12.72 -7.89 -10.85
CA ARG A 132 13.91 -8.69 -11.21
C ARG A 132 14.26 -8.63 -12.70
N LYS A 133 13.35 -8.21 -13.59
CA LYS A 133 13.68 -8.12 -15.02
C LYS A 133 14.76 -7.07 -15.24
N LYS A 134 15.81 -7.48 -15.96
CA LYS A 134 17.05 -6.71 -16.28
C LYS A 134 16.82 -5.29 -16.82
N TYR A 135 15.63 -5.01 -17.37
CA TYR A 135 15.24 -3.70 -17.90
C TYR A 135 14.90 -2.66 -16.82
N MET A 136 14.59 -3.07 -15.59
CA MET A 136 14.21 -2.17 -14.47
C MET A 136 15.36 -1.75 -13.55
N ASP A 137 16.55 -2.32 -13.72
CA ASP A 137 17.75 -2.02 -12.91
C ASP A 137 18.84 -1.32 -13.72
N LYS A 138 18.49 -0.73 -14.88
CA LYS A 138 19.40 0.22 -15.53
C LYS A 138 19.51 1.45 -14.65
N LYS A 139 20.55 1.49 -13.82
CA LYS A 139 21.12 2.76 -13.35
C LYS A 139 21.38 3.57 -14.62
N TRP A 140 20.77 4.75 -14.69
CA TRP A 140 21.07 5.69 -15.75
C TRP A 140 22.50 6.14 -15.52
N GLU A 141 23.44 5.50 -16.22
CA GLU A 141 24.82 5.96 -16.33
C GLU A 141 24.77 7.21 -17.21
N PHE A 142 24.65 8.36 -16.55
CA PHE A 142 24.87 9.68 -17.16
C PHE A 142 26.35 10.04 -17.05
#